data_AF-A0A2C1K665-F1
#
_entry.id   AF-A0A2C1K665-F1
#
_cell.length_a   1.000
_cell.length_b   1.000
_cell.length_c   1.000
_cell.angle_alpha   90.00
_cell.angle_beta   90.00
_cell.angle_gamma   90.00
#
_symmetry.space_group_name_H-M   'P 1'
#
loop_
_entity.id
_entity.type
_entity.pdbx_description
1 polymer ?
#
loop_
_entity_poly.entity_id
_entity_poly.type
_entity_poly.pdbx_seq_one_letter_code
_entity_poly.pdbx_strand_id
1 'polypeptide(L)'
;MVTIGDIIEKVPVVSIKTKSSEVNQIFEDLPDLEGIVVTSENQPVGLVMKAQFYQKISTKYGFDLFMGRPIDLVMDTAPLIVEHTEAITVVSSKAMGRSQKNLYDYVVVTKDQMLKGIVSIKNLLIKLAEVQVNLAMYTNPLSGLPGNVLIEEKMNEFLTNKQKEFSFLYVDLDHFKEYNDTYGFKKGDLLIKEVANLLSKNILLIDDRDAFVGHIGGDDFVAILPHYHYEEICQLIIQEYEVRIKQYYDPHDWNNKFVYTKDRNGNFNKIPLVALSIATITNQNHIYHSIDEISKIAAEVKKLCKLQEDSCYVSYDLNAKKDCCAPQQ
;
A
#
# COMPACT_ATOMS: atom_id res chain seq x y z
N MET A 1 0.41 -5.12 8.52
CA MET A 1 0.84 -6.02 7.43
C MET A 1 0.20 -7.37 7.65
N VAL A 2 -0.48 -7.95 6.65
CA VAL A 2 -1.13 -9.27 6.81
C VAL A 2 -0.07 -10.36 6.83
N THR A 3 -0.13 -11.23 7.83
CA THR A 3 0.84 -12.29 8.10
C THR A 3 0.25 -13.67 7.75
N ILE A 4 1.11 -14.66 7.55
CA ILE A 4 0.66 -16.04 7.30
C ILE A 4 -0.13 -16.61 8.49
N GLY A 5 0.13 -16.10 9.69
CA GLY A 5 -0.59 -16.44 10.92
C GLY A 5 -2.09 -16.13 10.89
N ASP A 6 -2.51 -15.15 10.07
CA ASP A 6 -3.90 -14.69 9.99
C ASP A 6 -4.82 -15.67 9.24
N ILE A 7 -4.25 -16.66 8.53
CA ILE A 7 -5.00 -17.61 7.68
C ILE A 7 -4.69 -19.08 8.02
N ILE A 8 -4.25 -19.37 9.25
CA ILE A 8 -3.92 -20.73 9.68
C ILE A 8 -5.17 -21.63 9.69
N GLU A 9 -5.00 -22.81 9.11
CA GLU A 9 -5.95 -23.92 9.12
C GLU A 9 -5.44 -25.04 10.05
N LYS A 10 -6.39 -25.75 10.67
CA LYS A 10 -6.07 -26.96 11.46
C LYS A 10 -6.18 -28.18 10.57
N VAL A 11 -5.20 -29.07 10.68
CA VAL A 11 -5.20 -30.40 10.05
C VAL A 11 -4.88 -31.46 11.10
N PRO A 12 -5.22 -32.74 10.86
CA PRO A 12 -4.76 -33.82 11.71
C PRO A 12 -3.23 -33.82 11.83
N VAL A 13 -2.77 -34.15 13.02
CA VAL A 13 -1.35 -34.20 13.37
C VAL A 13 -1.05 -35.58 13.95
N VAL A 14 0.02 -36.20 13.48
CA VAL A 14 0.46 -37.51 13.97
C VAL A 14 1.89 -37.44 14.51
N SER A 15 2.26 -38.42 15.32
CA SER A 15 3.64 -38.57 15.77
C SER A 15 4.49 -39.18 14.65
N ILE A 16 5.78 -38.87 14.61
CA ILE A 16 6.75 -39.54 13.72
C ILE A 16 6.75 -41.08 13.87
N LYS A 17 6.31 -41.60 15.03
CA LYS A 17 6.22 -43.03 15.31
C LYS A 17 4.90 -43.68 14.87
N THR A 18 3.91 -42.89 14.44
CA THR A 18 2.60 -43.38 13.99
C THR A 18 2.78 -44.29 12.77
N LYS A 19 2.06 -45.42 12.74
CA LYS A 19 2.16 -46.37 11.62
C LYS A 19 1.48 -45.83 10.37
N SER A 20 2.00 -46.20 9.21
CA SER A 20 1.39 -45.83 7.92
C SER A 20 -0.06 -46.33 7.78
N SER A 21 -0.41 -47.47 8.38
CA SER A 21 -1.80 -47.96 8.42
C SER A 21 -2.76 -47.02 9.16
N GLU A 22 -2.31 -46.39 10.24
CA GLU A 22 -3.12 -45.43 11.00
C GLU A 22 -3.29 -44.13 10.21
N VAL A 23 -2.24 -43.68 9.51
CA VAL A 23 -2.31 -42.54 8.59
C VAL A 23 -3.25 -42.82 7.42
N ASN A 24 -3.24 -44.03 6.86
CA ASN A 24 -4.20 -44.45 5.85
C ASN A 24 -5.64 -44.37 6.37
N GLN A 25 -5.89 -44.84 7.59
CA GLN A 25 -7.22 -44.74 8.21
C GLN A 25 -7.70 -43.29 8.31
N ILE A 26 -6.82 -42.36 8.69
CA ILE A 26 -7.17 -40.92 8.75
C ILE A 26 -7.60 -40.40 7.36
N PHE A 27 -6.91 -40.80 6.28
CA PHE A 27 -7.29 -40.39 4.92
C PHE A 27 -8.56 -41.05 4.39
N GLU A 28 -8.91 -42.24 4.88
CA GLU A 28 -10.17 -42.93 4.59
C GLU A 28 -11.34 -42.29 5.35
N ASP A 29 -11.14 -41.96 6.63
CA ASP A 29 -12.14 -41.33 7.48
C ASP A 29 -12.43 -39.87 7.06
N LEU A 30 -11.43 -39.18 6.49
CA LEU A 30 -11.50 -37.80 6.03
C LEU A 30 -11.20 -37.71 4.53
N PRO A 31 -12.20 -37.94 3.65
CA PRO A 31 -11.97 -38.04 2.21
C PRO A 31 -11.44 -36.74 1.58
N ASP A 32 -11.84 -35.58 2.09
CA ASP A 32 -11.42 -34.25 1.61
C ASP A 32 -10.06 -33.80 2.17
N LEU A 33 -9.43 -34.60 3.05
CA LEU A 33 -8.12 -34.27 3.62
C LEU A 33 -7.01 -34.50 2.60
N GLU A 34 -6.23 -33.47 2.29
CA GLU A 34 -5.12 -33.57 1.33
C GLU A 34 -3.76 -33.84 1.99
N GLY A 35 -3.61 -33.60 3.29
CA GLY A 35 -2.36 -33.88 3.97
C GLY A 35 -2.40 -33.85 5.50
N ILE A 36 -1.37 -34.42 6.11
CA ILE A 36 -1.21 -34.59 7.56
C ILE A 36 0.18 -34.08 7.95
N VAL A 37 0.26 -33.31 9.04
CA VAL A 37 1.55 -32.87 9.59
C VAL A 37 2.08 -33.92 10.55
N VAL A 38 3.36 -34.26 10.41
CA VAL A 38 4.06 -35.17 11.31
C VAL A 38 4.89 -34.37 12.29
N THR A 39 4.76 -34.69 13.58
CA THR A 39 5.48 -33.98 14.66
C THR A 39 6.32 -34.92 15.52
N SER A 40 7.37 -34.36 16.10
CA SER A 40 8.08 -34.91 17.25
C SER A 40 8.01 -33.87 18.37
N GLU A 41 7.42 -34.22 19.51
CA GLU A 41 7.26 -33.29 20.64
C GLU A 41 6.62 -31.94 20.24
N ASN A 42 5.61 -31.99 19.36
CA ASN A 42 4.86 -30.85 18.81
C ASN A 42 5.66 -29.90 17.88
N GLN A 43 6.92 -30.22 17.57
CA GLN A 43 7.67 -29.60 16.48
C GLN A 43 7.36 -30.33 15.17
N PRO A 44 7.04 -29.63 14.07
CA PRO A 44 6.82 -30.26 12.78
C PRO A 44 8.13 -30.80 12.21
N VAL A 45 8.15 -32.10 11.90
CA VAL A 45 9.32 -32.82 11.36
C VAL A 45 9.05 -33.44 9.99
N GLY A 46 7.80 -33.39 9.51
CA GLY A 46 7.47 -33.84 8.17
C GLY A 46 6.03 -33.54 7.77
N LEU A 47 5.74 -33.80 6.50
CA LEU A 47 4.42 -33.63 5.89
C LEU A 47 4.08 -34.86 5.06
N VAL A 48 2.86 -35.35 5.16
CA VAL A 48 2.35 -36.45 4.35
C VAL A 48 1.21 -35.92 3.50
N MET A 49 1.44 -35.76 2.19
CA MET A 49 0.38 -35.43 1.25
C MET A 49 -0.29 -36.72 0.75
N LYS A 50 -1.62 -36.76 0.74
CA LYS A 50 -2.45 -37.92 0.39
C LYS A 50 -2.03 -38.54 -0.96
N ALA A 51 -1.87 -37.71 -1.99
CA ALA A 51 -1.43 -38.16 -3.31
C ALA A 51 -0.06 -38.86 -3.28
N GLN A 52 0.92 -38.31 -2.56
CA GLN A 52 2.27 -38.87 -2.48
C GLN A 52 2.31 -40.15 -1.62
N PHE A 53 1.49 -40.19 -0.56
CA PHE A 53 1.31 -41.36 0.28
C PHE A 53 0.78 -42.55 -0.54
N TYR A 54 -0.34 -42.36 -1.24
CA TYR A 54 -0.91 -43.40 -2.08
C TYR A 54 0.01 -43.79 -3.24
N GLN A 55 0.71 -42.83 -3.85
CA GLN A 55 1.70 -43.11 -4.88
C GLN A 55 2.81 -44.06 -4.38
N LYS A 56 3.30 -43.88 -3.15
CA LYS A 56 4.34 -44.75 -2.56
C LYS A 56 3.81 -46.16 -2.25
N ILE A 57 2.62 -46.28 -1.64
CA ILE A 57 2.08 -47.57 -1.22
C ILE A 57 1.51 -48.40 -2.38
N SER A 58 1.02 -47.76 -3.45
CA SER A 58 0.47 -48.46 -4.63
C SER A 58 1.53 -49.08 -5.54
N THR A 59 2.83 -48.96 -5.21
CA THR A 59 3.89 -49.68 -5.92
C THR A 59 3.81 -51.19 -5.64
N LYS A 60 4.40 -52.01 -6.52
CA LYS A 60 4.32 -53.50 -6.50
C LYS A 60 4.58 -54.15 -5.12
N TYR A 61 5.38 -53.52 -4.26
CA TYR A 61 5.69 -53.99 -2.91
C TYR A 61 5.46 -52.92 -1.83
N GLY A 62 4.92 -51.75 -2.21
CA GLY A 62 4.84 -50.58 -1.33
C GLY A 62 3.91 -50.81 -0.14
N PHE A 63 2.75 -51.43 -0.37
CA PHE A 63 1.76 -51.69 0.66
C PHE A 63 2.36 -52.52 1.81
N ASP A 64 2.88 -53.72 1.51
CA ASP A 64 3.48 -54.62 2.51
C ASP A 64 4.74 -54.01 3.15
N LEU A 65 5.49 -53.20 2.41
CA LEU A 65 6.72 -52.58 2.90
C LEU A 65 6.44 -51.47 3.92
N PHE A 66 5.40 -50.67 3.72
CA PHE A 66 5.18 -49.44 4.49
C PHE A 66 4.05 -49.51 5.51
N MET A 67 2.95 -50.24 5.26
CA MET A 67 1.72 -50.15 6.08
C MET A 67 1.95 -50.49 7.57
N GLY A 68 2.78 -51.49 7.86
CA GLY A 68 3.11 -51.89 9.23
C GLY A 68 4.23 -51.07 9.90
N ARG A 69 4.84 -50.12 9.18
CA ARG A 69 6.01 -49.36 9.61
C ARG A 69 5.67 -47.90 9.94
N PRO A 70 6.52 -47.19 10.69
CA PRO A 70 6.30 -45.79 11.01
C PRO A 70 6.25 -44.91 9.75
N ILE A 71 5.56 -43.78 9.88
CA ILE A 71 5.26 -42.86 8.76
C ILE A 71 6.50 -42.10 8.26
N ASP A 72 7.58 -42.05 9.05
CA ASP A 72 8.85 -41.41 8.70
C ASP A 72 9.49 -41.95 7.40
N LEU A 73 9.24 -43.21 7.05
CA LEU A 73 9.69 -43.82 5.80
C LEU A 73 8.96 -43.29 4.56
N VAL A 74 7.79 -42.67 4.75
CA VAL A 74 6.88 -42.27 3.67
C VAL A 74 6.75 -40.75 3.57
N MET A 75 6.82 -40.02 4.69
CA MET A 75 6.66 -38.56 4.73
C MET A 75 7.70 -37.79 3.90
N ASP A 76 7.36 -36.55 3.56
CA ASP A 76 8.32 -35.54 3.14
C ASP A 76 9.00 -34.97 4.39
N THR A 77 10.33 -35.05 4.44
CA THR A 77 11.15 -34.57 5.56
C THR A 77 11.61 -33.12 5.38
N ALA A 78 11.31 -32.49 4.25
CA ALA A 78 11.66 -31.10 3.96
C ALA A 78 10.46 -30.26 3.50
N PRO A 79 9.33 -30.26 4.26
CA PRO A 79 8.22 -29.38 3.93
C PRO A 79 8.61 -27.90 4.10
N LEU A 80 7.87 -27.01 3.44
CA LEU A 80 8.03 -25.57 3.66
C LEU A 80 7.45 -25.20 5.03
N ILE A 81 8.34 -24.94 5.99
CA ILE A 81 8.01 -24.47 7.34
C ILE A 81 8.32 -22.97 7.43
N VAL A 82 7.39 -22.18 7.96
CA VAL A 82 7.50 -20.71 8.09
C VAL A 82 7.02 -20.25 9.46
N GLU A 83 7.56 -19.14 9.95
CA GLU A 83 7.08 -18.52 11.20
C GLU A 83 5.76 -17.76 10.97
N HIS A 84 4.86 -17.81 11.95
CA HIS A 84 3.53 -17.20 11.87
C HIS A 84 3.53 -15.69 11.60
N THR A 85 4.63 -15.00 11.90
CA THR A 85 4.81 -13.56 11.69
C THR A 85 5.26 -13.21 10.27
N GLU A 86 5.63 -14.20 9.45
CA GLU A 86 6.09 -13.94 8.09
C GLU A 86 4.97 -13.35 7.22
N ALA A 87 5.33 -12.33 6.42
CA ALA A 87 4.40 -11.66 5.52
C ALA A 87 3.90 -12.62 4.43
N ILE A 88 2.59 -12.55 4.12
CA ILE A 88 1.96 -13.41 3.11
C ILE A 88 2.65 -13.32 1.74
N THR A 89 3.14 -12.14 1.36
CA THR A 89 3.85 -11.93 0.10
C THR A 89 5.17 -12.70 0.02
N VAL A 90 5.92 -12.74 1.13
CA VAL A 90 7.19 -13.48 1.25
C VAL A 90 6.91 -14.99 1.22
N VAL A 91 5.93 -15.45 2.01
CA VAL A 91 5.55 -16.88 2.04
C VAL A 91 5.03 -17.34 0.68
N SER A 92 4.24 -16.53 -0.02
CA SER A 92 3.75 -16.82 -1.37
C SER A 92 4.90 -16.99 -2.36
N SER A 93 5.91 -16.12 -2.32
CA SER A 93 7.10 -16.24 -3.16
C SER A 93 7.87 -17.55 -2.89
N LYS A 94 8.11 -17.87 -1.60
CA LYS A 94 8.73 -19.16 -1.20
C LYS A 94 7.93 -20.36 -1.69
N ALA A 95 6.60 -20.31 -1.57
CA ALA A 95 5.72 -21.40 -1.96
C ALA A 95 5.67 -21.62 -3.48
N MET A 96 5.69 -20.55 -4.26
CA MET A 96 5.70 -20.59 -5.74
C MET A 96 7.07 -20.94 -6.33
N GLY A 97 8.16 -20.74 -5.57
CA GLY A 97 9.50 -21.16 -5.95
C GLY A 97 9.77 -22.67 -5.81
N ARG A 98 8.80 -23.45 -5.33
CA ARG A 98 8.94 -24.90 -5.14
C ARG A 98 8.90 -25.67 -6.46
N SER A 99 9.48 -26.87 -6.45
CA SER A 99 9.40 -27.79 -7.60
C SER A 99 7.94 -28.15 -7.93
N GLN A 100 7.67 -28.51 -9.19
CA GLN A 100 6.33 -28.92 -9.64
C GLN A 100 5.71 -30.01 -8.76
N LYS A 101 6.54 -30.91 -8.21
CA LYS A 101 6.10 -32.01 -7.35
C LYS A 101 5.51 -31.53 -6.01
N ASN A 102 6.04 -30.44 -5.46
CA ASN A 102 5.70 -29.93 -4.13
C ASN A 102 4.90 -28.62 -4.17
N LEU A 103 4.53 -28.14 -5.36
CA LEU A 103 3.93 -26.82 -5.54
C LEU A 103 2.60 -26.66 -4.78
N TYR A 104 1.83 -27.74 -4.66
CA TYR A 104 0.53 -27.79 -3.99
C TYR A 104 0.59 -28.25 -2.54
N ASP A 105 1.78 -28.59 -2.04
CA ASP A 105 1.94 -29.05 -0.66
C ASP A 105 1.62 -27.92 0.31
N TYR A 106 1.05 -28.26 1.45
CA TYR A 106 0.77 -27.30 2.52
C TYR A 106 2.02 -26.53 2.95
N VAL A 107 1.80 -25.29 3.37
CA VAL A 107 2.80 -24.52 4.11
C VAL A 107 2.57 -24.79 5.59
N VAL A 108 3.59 -25.27 6.30
CA VAL A 108 3.51 -25.54 7.74
C VAL A 108 3.88 -24.28 8.50
N VAL A 109 3.03 -23.87 9.45
CA VAL A 109 3.19 -22.61 10.18
C VAL A 109 3.57 -22.89 11.64
N THR A 110 4.66 -22.27 12.09
CA THR A 110 5.18 -22.39 13.46
C THR A 110 5.09 -21.09 14.24
N LYS A 111 5.12 -21.22 15.57
CA LYS A 111 5.46 -20.13 16.49
C LYS A 111 6.50 -20.68 17.46
N ASP A 112 7.67 -20.08 17.50
CA ASP A 112 8.77 -20.52 18.37
C ASP A 112 9.09 -22.01 18.13
N GLN A 113 9.15 -22.43 16.86
CA GLN A 113 9.34 -23.82 16.39
C GLN A 113 8.18 -24.80 16.68
N MET A 114 7.16 -24.40 17.43
CA MET A 114 6.01 -25.23 17.76
C MET A 114 4.95 -25.12 16.67
N LEU A 115 4.35 -26.25 16.28
CA LEU A 115 3.30 -26.27 15.26
C LEU A 115 2.10 -25.42 15.69
N LYS A 116 1.67 -24.51 14.80
CA LYS A 116 0.41 -23.75 14.94
C LYS A 116 -0.67 -24.23 14.00
N GLY A 117 -0.30 -24.71 12.83
CA GLY A 117 -1.19 -25.31 11.84
C GLY A 117 -0.56 -25.29 10.46
N ILE A 118 -1.40 -25.26 9.43
CA ILE A 118 -0.97 -25.19 8.03
C ILE A 118 -1.69 -24.08 7.29
N VAL A 119 -1.21 -23.75 6.10
CA VAL A 119 -1.95 -22.97 5.11
C VAL A 119 -1.92 -23.73 3.79
N SER A 120 -3.11 -23.95 3.22
CA SER A 120 -3.22 -24.52 1.87
C SER A 120 -2.79 -23.51 0.81
N ILE A 121 -2.25 -24.00 -0.31
CA ILE A 121 -1.82 -23.11 -1.42
C ILE A 121 -3.00 -22.35 -2.01
N LYS A 122 -4.17 -22.97 -2.05
CA LYS A 122 -5.42 -22.31 -2.42
C LYS A 122 -5.69 -21.08 -1.53
N ASN A 123 -5.68 -21.26 -0.21
CA ASN A 123 -5.99 -20.15 0.71
C ASN A 123 -4.89 -19.09 0.73
N LEU A 124 -3.62 -19.49 0.56
CA LEU A 124 -2.52 -18.55 0.40
C LEU A 124 -2.73 -17.64 -0.82
N LEU A 125 -3.09 -18.22 -1.97
CA LEU A 125 -3.32 -17.47 -3.21
C LEU A 125 -4.57 -16.60 -3.14
N ILE A 126 -5.67 -17.10 -2.57
CA ILE A 126 -6.88 -16.31 -2.33
C ILE A 126 -6.54 -15.11 -1.45
N LYS A 127 -5.80 -15.32 -0.35
CA LYS A 127 -5.47 -14.23 0.56
C LYS A 127 -4.52 -13.22 -0.07
N LEU A 128 -3.54 -13.68 -0.85
CA LEU A 128 -2.66 -12.80 -1.60
C LEU A 128 -3.47 -11.93 -2.58
N ALA A 129 -4.42 -12.52 -3.31
CA ALA A 129 -5.28 -11.78 -4.23
C ALA A 129 -6.14 -10.75 -3.49
N GLU A 130 -6.75 -11.12 -2.35
CA GLU A 130 -7.49 -10.17 -1.50
C GLU A 130 -6.61 -9.00 -1.05
N VAL A 131 -5.38 -9.27 -0.60
CA VAL A 131 -4.44 -8.22 -0.18
C VAL A 131 -4.10 -7.29 -1.33
N GLN A 132 -3.86 -7.83 -2.53
CA GLN A 132 -3.57 -7.03 -3.73
C GLN A 132 -4.77 -6.21 -4.21
N VAL A 133 -5.97 -6.80 -4.21
CA VAL A 133 -7.22 -6.10 -4.55
C VAL A 133 -7.48 -4.98 -3.56
N ASN A 134 -7.33 -5.24 -2.26
CA ASN A 134 -7.46 -4.20 -1.24
C ASN A 134 -6.45 -3.07 -1.49
N LEU A 135 -5.17 -3.38 -1.71
CA LEU A 135 -4.17 -2.36 -2.00
C LEU A 135 -4.55 -1.53 -3.25
N ALA A 136 -4.97 -2.18 -4.33
CA ALA A 136 -5.39 -1.51 -5.56
C ALA A 136 -6.66 -0.64 -5.36
N MET A 137 -7.63 -1.09 -4.57
CA MET A 137 -8.84 -0.33 -4.24
C MET A 137 -8.53 0.94 -3.45
N TYR A 138 -7.46 0.91 -2.66
CA TYR A 138 -7.11 1.98 -1.76
C TYR A 138 -6.05 2.94 -2.29
N THR A 139 -5.61 2.77 -3.54
CA THR A 139 -4.69 3.70 -4.22
C THR A 139 -5.38 4.41 -5.38
N ASN A 140 -4.94 5.64 -5.67
CA ASN A 140 -5.33 6.35 -6.87
C ASN A 140 -4.67 5.69 -8.10
N PRO A 141 -5.44 5.24 -9.10
CA PRO A 141 -4.92 4.41 -10.20
C PRO A 141 -3.98 5.16 -11.16
N LEU A 142 -4.04 6.49 -11.18
CA LEU A 142 -3.22 7.31 -12.07
C LEU A 142 -1.82 7.56 -11.47
N SER A 143 -1.77 7.85 -10.16
CA SER A 143 -0.53 8.21 -9.47
C SER A 143 0.11 7.07 -8.68
N GLY A 144 -0.66 6.03 -8.32
CA GLY A 144 -0.24 4.97 -7.40
C GLY A 144 -0.19 5.39 -5.92
N LEU A 145 -0.49 6.66 -5.60
CA LEU A 145 -0.54 7.15 -4.22
C LEU A 145 -1.76 6.59 -3.47
N PRO A 146 -1.69 6.48 -2.13
CA PRO A 146 -2.85 6.25 -1.29
C PRO A 146 -4.04 7.16 -1.66
N GLY A 147 -5.23 6.57 -1.80
CA GLY A 147 -6.49 7.26 -2.10
C GLY A 147 -7.30 7.61 -0.85
N ASN A 148 -8.55 8.02 -1.05
CA ASN A 148 -9.41 8.60 -0.01
C ASN A 148 -9.54 7.76 1.27
N VAL A 149 -9.68 6.44 1.16
CA VAL A 149 -9.83 5.57 2.33
C VAL A 149 -8.58 5.61 3.23
N LEU A 150 -7.39 5.49 2.63
CA LEU A 150 -6.13 5.54 3.40
C LEU A 150 -5.81 6.94 3.92
N ILE A 151 -6.21 7.98 3.17
CA ILE A 151 -6.13 9.37 3.64
C ILE A 151 -6.95 9.54 4.92
N GLU A 152 -8.19 9.05 4.92
CA GLU A 152 -9.10 9.10 6.06
C GLU A 152 -8.58 8.30 7.26
N GLU A 153 -8.12 7.06 7.04
CA GLU A 153 -7.50 6.24 8.08
C GLU A 153 -6.29 6.93 8.73
N LYS A 154 -5.38 7.48 7.90
CA LYS A 154 -4.18 8.16 8.40
C LYS A 154 -4.54 9.43 9.17
N MET A 155 -5.48 10.23 8.68
CA MET A 155 -5.94 11.42 9.41
C MET A 155 -6.58 11.08 10.74
N ASN A 156 -7.42 10.03 10.79
CA ASN A 156 -8.03 9.58 12.03
C ASN A 156 -6.99 9.10 13.06
N GLU A 157 -5.89 8.50 12.62
CA GLU A 157 -4.75 8.14 13.48
C GLU A 157 -4.18 9.37 14.21
N PHE A 158 -3.94 10.47 13.48
CA PHE A 158 -3.45 11.73 14.04
C PHE A 158 -4.48 12.44 14.92
N LEU A 159 -5.77 12.41 14.55
CA LEU A 159 -6.84 13.04 15.33
C LEU A 159 -7.13 12.31 16.65
N THR A 160 -6.99 10.98 16.68
CA THR A 160 -7.26 10.18 17.87
C THR A 160 -6.18 10.39 18.94
N ASN A 161 -4.92 10.58 18.53
CA ASN A 161 -3.82 10.86 19.44
C ASN A 161 -3.54 12.37 19.53
N LYS A 162 -4.13 13.04 20.54
CA LYS A 162 -3.97 14.49 20.77
C LYS A 162 -2.53 14.97 21.02
N GLN A 163 -1.60 14.06 21.34
CA GLN A 163 -0.19 14.40 21.51
C GLN A 163 0.60 14.32 20.21
N LYS A 164 0.00 13.77 19.14
CA LYS A 164 0.68 13.62 17.85
C LYS A 164 0.62 14.96 17.12
N GLU A 165 1.79 15.57 16.96
CA GLU A 165 1.95 16.80 16.18
C GLU A 165 1.71 16.49 14.69
N PHE A 166 1.04 17.40 13.98
CA PHE A 166 0.93 17.30 12.55
C PHE A 166 0.84 18.64 11.82
N SER A 167 1.33 18.62 10.58
CA SER A 167 1.01 19.58 9.53
C SER A 167 0.29 18.85 8.39
N PHE A 168 -0.92 19.30 8.07
CA PHE A 168 -1.71 18.84 6.94
C PHE A 168 -1.51 19.80 5.78
N LEU A 169 -1.05 19.27 4.65
CA LEU A 169 -0.83 19.98 3.40
C LEU A 169 -1.90 19.54 2.41
N TYR A 170 -2.68 20.48 1.90
CA TYR A 170 -3.58 20.28 0.77
C TYR A 170 -2.96 20.90 -0.46
N VAL A 171 -2.73 20.11 -1.50
CA VAL A 171 -1.98 20.53 -2.69
C VAL A 171 -2.89 20.47 -3.91
N ASP A 172 -2.91 21.53 -4.72
CA ASP A 172 -3.77 21.69 -5.90
C ASP A 172 -2.96 22.28 -7.07
N LEU A 173 -3.38 21.96 -8.30
CA LEU A 173 -2.85 22.59 -9.51
C LEU A 173 -3.82 23.64 -10.04
N ASP A 174 -3.42 24.91 -9.97
CA ASP A 174 -4.23 26.00 -10.48
C ASP A 174 -4.27 25.99 -12.01
N HIS A 175 -5.45 26.29 -12.57
CA HIS A 175 -5.68 26.29 -14.03
C HIS A 175 -5.43 24.94 -14.74
N PHE A 176 -5.42 23.82 -14.00
CA PHE A 176 -5.15 22.50 -14.56
C PHE A 176 -6.18 22.04 -15.60
N LYS A 177 -7.44 22.43 -15.42
CA LYS A 177 -8.50 22.13 -16.39
C LYS A 177 -8.21 22.78 -17.74
N GLU A 178 -7.83 24.05 -17.73
CA GLU A 178 -7.55 24.80 -18.94
C GLU A 178 -6.26 24.36 -19.62
N TYR A 179 -5.29 23.89 -18.83
CA TYR A 179 -4.14 23.15 -19.33
C TYR A 179 -4.57 21.88 -20.07
N ASN A 180 -5.46 21.07 -19.50
CA ASN A 180 -6.00 19.87 -20.17
C ASN A 180 -6.76 20.19 -21.45
N ASP A 181 -7.53 21.29 -21.46
CA ASP A 181 -8.27 21.72 -22.66
C ASP A 181 -7.31 22.11 -23.80
N THR A 182 -6.10 22.55 -23.49
CA THR A 182 -5.09 22.97 -24.48
C THR A 182 -4.15 21.84 -24.88
N TYR A 183 -3.59 21.12 -23.91
CA TYR A 183 -2.53 20.12 -24.09
C TYR A 183 -3.04 18.68 -24.14
N GLY A 184 -4.32 18.46 -23.82
CA GLY A 184 -4.97 17.17 -23.78
C GLY A 184 -4.68 16.37 -22.50
N PHE A 185 -5.65 15.50 -22.15
CA PHE A 185 -5.60 14.70 -20.92
C PHE A 185 -4.33 13.86 -20.76
N LYS A 186 -3.72 13.36 -21.84
CA LYS A 186 -2.47 12.59 -21.75
C LYS A 186 -1.32 13.40 -21.16
N LYS A 187 -1.21 14.68 -21.52
CA LYS A 187 -0.20 15.58 -20.94
C LYS A 187 -0.57 15.98 -19.52
N GLY A 188 -1.86 16.13 -19.21
CA GLY A 188 -2.36 16.33 -17.84
C GLY A 188 -2.02 15.17 -16.92
N ASP A 189 -2.26 13.94 -17.36
CA ASP A 189 -1.94 12.71 -16.62
C ASP A 189 -0.45 12.63 -16.29
N LEU A 190 0.42 13.03 -17.22
CA LEU A 190 1.87 13.09 -16.98
C LEU A 190 2.24 14.16 -15.95
N LEU A 191 1.56 15.30 -15.96
CA LEU A 191 1.75 16.36 -14.98
C LEU A 191 1.31 15.92 -13.57
N ILE A 192 0.15 15.28 -13.45
CA ILE A 192 -0.34 14.68 -12.19
C ILE A 192 0.69 13.68 -11.64
N LYS A 193 1.22 12.79 -12.49
CA LYS A 193 2.26 11.83 -12.09
C LYS A 193 3.54 12.51 -11.62
N GLU A 194 3.91 13.63 -12.24
CA GLU A 194 5.08 14.39 -11.83
C GLU A 194 4.90 15.01 -10.45
N VAL A 195 3.73 15.59 -10.17
CA VAL A 195 3.40 16.14 -8.85
C VAL A 195 3.40 15.02 -7.81
N ALA A 196 2.80 13.86 -8.11
CA ALA A 196 2.83 12.71 -7.21
C ALA A 196 4.28 12.30 -6.85
N ASN A 197 5.14 12.17 -7.87
CA ASN A 197 6.55 11.82 -7.68
C ASN A 197 7.30 12.88 -6.88
N LEU A 198 7.03 14.16 -7.15
CA LEU A 198 7.63 15.30 -6.47
C LEU A 198 7.28 15.31 -4.98
N LEU A 199 6.00 15.13 -4.64
CA LEU A 199 5.53 15.06 -3.26
C LEU A 199 6.15 13.85 -2.55
N SER A 200 6.10 12.67 -3.15
CA SER A 200 6.72 11.46 -2.56
C SER A 200 8.21 11.63 -2.33
N LYS A 201 8.95 12.22 -3.29
CA LYS A 201 10.39 12.44 -3.15
C LYS A 201 10.71 13.37 -1.98
N ASN A 202 10.01 14.50 -1.88
CA ASN A 202 10.37 15.55 -0.92
C ASN A 202 9.80 15.31 0.48
N ILE A 203 8.79 14.44 0.62
CA ILE A 203 8.17 14.15 1.90
C ILE A 203 8.61 12.78 2.40
N LEU A 204 8.46 11.72 1.60
CA LEU A 204 8.67 10.34 2.07
C LEU A 204 10.14 9.91 2.08
N LEU A 205 11.00 10.48 1.21
CA LEU A 205 12.43 10.12 1.19
C LEU A 205 13.28 10.99 2.13
N ILE A 206 12.77 12.15 2.54
CA ILE A 206 13.47 13.07 3.44
C ILE A 206 13.09 12.81 4.90
N ASP A 207 11.82 12.44 5.16
CA ASP A 207 11.30 12.21 6.51
C ASP A 207 11.01 10.72 6.74
N ASP A 208 11.91 10.02 7.46
CA ASP A 208 11.78 8.60 7.83
C ASP A 208 10.78 8.38 9.00
N ARG A 209 9.87 9.35 9.20
CA ARG A 209 8.82 9.36 10.22
C ARG A 209 7.48 8.96 9.60
N ASP A 210 6.41 8.96 10.39
CA ASP A 210 5.02 8.64 10.01
C ASP A 210 4.39 9.58 8.93
N ALA A 211 5.21 10.21 8.09
CA ALA A 211 4.79 11.05 6.99
C ALA A 211 3.97 10.28 5.95
N PHE A 212 3.04 10.98 5.32
CA PHE A 212 2.09 10.38 4.40
C PHE A 212 1.81 11.32 3.24
N VAL A 213 1.62 10.75 2.05
CA VAL A 213 1.20 11.46 0.84
C VAL A 213 0.04 10.68 0.23
N GLY A 214 -1.03 11.35 -0.15
CA GLY A 214 -2.20 10.77 -0.78
C GLY A 214 -2.70 11.60 -1.96
N HIS A 215 -3.50 10.98 -2.82
CA HIS A 215 -4.12 11.62 -3.98
C HIS A 215 -5.64 11.42 -3.91
N ILE A 216 -6.36 12.53 -3.68
CA ILE A 216 -7.82 12.55 -3.53
C ILE A 216 -8.50 12.19 -4.85
N GLY A 217 -8.13 12.92 -5.91
CA GLY A 217 -8.63 12.75 -7.28
C GLY A 217 -8.39 14.01 -8.10
N GLY A 218 -8.39 13.87 -9.44
CA GLY A 218 -8.11 14.99 -10.33
C GLY A 218 -6.70 15.54 -10.12
N ASP A 219 -6.63 16.79 -9.69
CA ASP A 219 -5.45 17.58 -9.36
C ASP A 219 -5.26 17.82 -7.85
N ASP A 220 -6.13 17.24 -7.01
CA ASP A 220 -6.09 17.41 -5.55
C ASP A 220 -5.26 16.31 -4.86
N PHE A 221 -4.21 16.72 -4.14
CA PHE A 221 -3.36 15.86 -3.33
C PHE A 221 -3.35 16.30 -1.88
N VAL A 222 -2.92 15.40 -0.99
CA VAL A 222 -2.70 15.71 0.42
C VAL A 222 -1.37 15.15 0.90
N ALA A 223 -0.80 15.80 1.91
CA ALA A 223 0.27 15.24 2.69
C ALA A 223 0.07 15.51 4.18
N ILE A 224 0.59 14.62 5.00
CA ILE A 224 0.57 14.71 6.46
C ILE A 224 2.00 14.56 6.95
N LEU A 225 2.51 15.59 7.62
CA LEU A 225 3.83 15.60 8.23
C LEU A 225 3.68 15.44 9.74
N PRO A 226 4.43 14.56 10.43
CA PRO A 226 4.31 14.33 11.86
C PRO A 226 5.07 15.38 12.70
N HIS A 227 5.07 16.64 12.26
CA HIS A 227 5.78 17.76 12.88
C HIS A 227 5.31 19.11 12.31
N TYR A 228 5.80 20.22 12.87
CA TYR A 228 5.47 21.59 12.44
C TYR A 228 6.45 22.23 11.43
N HIS A 229 7.53 21.53 11.07
CA HIS A 229 8.53 22.02 10.09
C HIS A 229 8.10 21.83 8.62
N TYR A 230 6.97 22.40 8.21
CA TYR A 230 6.46 22.27 6.84
C TYR A 230 7.05 23.29 5.86
N GLU A 231 7.47 24.46 6.34
CA GLU A 231 7.84 25.61 5.49
C GLU A 231 8.97 25.28 4.50
N GLU A 232 10.06 24.71 5.00
CA GLU A 232 11.20 24.32 4.16
C GLU A 232 10.81 23.26 3.12
N ILE A 233 9.96 22.30 3.51
CA ILE A 233 9.47 21.24 2.62
C ILE A 233 8.59 21.84 1.51
N CYS A 234 7.66 22.74 1.86
CA CYS A 234 6.81 23.43 0.89
C CYS A 234 7.64 24.26 -0.10
N GLN A 235 8.62 25.02 0.40
CA GLN A 235 9.51 25.81 -0.45
C GLN A 235 10.31 24.94 -1.41
N LEU A 236 10.83 23.81 -0.94
CA LEU A 236 11.62 22.88 -1.76
C LEU A 236 10.76 22.19 -2.83
N ILE A 237 9.53 21.80 -2.48
CA ILE A 237 8.53 21.30 -3.43
C ILE A 237 8.25 22.33 -4.51
N ILE A 238 7.96 23.58 -4.14
CA ILE A 238 7.64 24.66 -5.10
C ILE A 238 8.83 24.94 -6.02
N GLN A 239 10.04 25.06 -5.47
CA GLN A 239 11.25 25.30 -6.27
C GLN A 239 11.52 24.18 -7.28
N GLU A 240 11.41 22.92 -6.85
CA GLU A 240 11.57 21.79 -7.76
C GLU A 240 10.42 21.72 -8.79
N TYR A 241 9.18 22.02 -8.40
CA TYR A 241 8.04 22.09 -9.30
C TYR A 241 8.30 23.10 -10.44
N GLU A 242 8.70 24.33 -10.11
CA GLU A 242 8.96 25.39 -11.10
C GLU A 242 10.05 25.03 -12.12
N VAL A 243 11.02 24.21 -11.72
CA VAL A 243 12.05 23.70 -12.64
C VAL A 243 11.48 22.62 -13.56
N ARG A 244 10.70 21.68 -13.00
CA ARG A 244 10.22 20.50 -13.74
C ARG A 244 9.03 20.83 -14.63
N ILE A 245 8.15 21.73 -14.22
CA ILE A 245 6.92 22.06 -14.94
C ILE A 245 7.19 22.54 -16.38
N LYS A 246 8.33 23.18 -16.60
CA LYS A 246 8.79 23.66 -17.91
C LYS A 246 8.76 22.58 -19.01
N GLN A 247 9.05 21.33 -18.69
CA GLN A 247 9.12 20.25 -19.69
C GLN A 247 7.74 19.83 -20.24
N TYR A 248 6.66 20.25 -19.59
CA TYR A 248 5.29 19.91 -19.99
C TYR A 248 4.68 20.92 -20.96
N TYR A 249 5.30 22.09 -21.11
CA TYR A 249 4.86 23.16 -22.00
C TYR A 249 5.62 23.19 -23.32
N ASP A 250 4.97 23.67 -24.37
CA ASP A 250 5.67 24.07 -25.57
C ASP A 250 6.54 25.32 -25.30
N PRO A 251 7.75 25.43 -25.87
CA PRO A 251 8.67 26.52 -25.57
C PRO A 251 8.08 27.92 -25.82
N HIS A 252 7.14 28.04 -26.75
CA HIS A 252 6.46 29.30 -27.04
C HIS A 252 5.59 29.76 -25.86
N ASP A 253 4.72 28.88 -25.36
CA ASP A 253 3.81 29.18 -24.25
C ASP A 253 4.59 29.43 -22.96
N TRP A 254 5.64 28.64 -22.71
CA TRP A 254 6.52 28.84 -21.55
C TRP A 254 7.19 30.21 -21.55
N ASN A 255 7.72 30.65 -22.70
CA ASN A 255 8.39 31.94 -22.82
C ASN A 255 7.41 33.11 -22.71
N ASN A 256 6.15 32.91 -23.15
CA ASN A 256 5.10 33.91 -23.05
C ASN A 256 4.49 34.00 -21.65
N LYS A 257 4.70 33.00 -20.78
CA LYS A 257 4.10 32.88 -19.44
C LYS A 257 2.57 32.73 -19.41
N PHE A 258 1.97 32.36 -20.54
CA PHE A 258 0.53 32.05 -20.62
C PHE A 258 0.25 31.07 -21.76
N VAL A 259 -0.90 30.40 -21.66
CA VAL A 259 -1.46 29.53 -22.69
C VAL A 259 -2.71 30.18 -23.28
N TYR A 260 -2.95 30.01 -24.58
CA TYR A 260 -4.23 30.38 -25.20
C TYR A 260 -5.21 29.22 -25.11
N THR A 261 -6.29 29.40 -24.36
CA THR A 261 -7.43 28.46 -24.40
C THR A 261 -8.58 29.03 -25.20
N LYS A 262 -9.43 28.16 -25.74
CA LYS A 262 -10.66 28.53 -26.44
C LYS A 262 -11.84 28.38 -25.48
N ASP A 263 -12.56 29.47 -25.22
CA ASP A 263 -13.79 29.39 -24.42
C ASP A 263 -14.94 28.69 -25.18
N ARG A 264 -16.06 28.49 -24.48
CA ARG A 264 -17.27 27.87 -25.06
C ARG A 264 -17.88 28.67 -26.23
N ASN A 265 -17.57 29.96 -26.32
CA ASN A 265 -18.05 30.86 -27.38
C ASN A 265 -17.06 30.94 -28.55
N GLY A 266 -15.91 30.26 -28.43
CA GLY A 266 -14.87 30.19 -29.44
C GLY A 266 -13.84 31.32 -29.40
N ASN A 267 -13.86 32.17 -28.36
CA ASN A 267 -12.87 33.22 -28.18
C ASN A 267 -11.60 32.67 -27.53
N PHE A 268 -10.45 33.23 -27.92
CA PHE A 268 -9.17 32.89 -27.31
C PHE A 268 -8.92 33.76 -26.09
N ASN A 269 -8.76 33.13 -24.93
CA ASN A 269 -8.40 33.79 -23.68
C ASN A 269 -6.99 33.37 -23.26
N LYS A 270 -6.24 34.32 -22.71
CA LYS A 270 -4.92 34.06 -22.11
C LYS A 270 -5.14 33.52 -20.71
N ILE A 271 -4.49 32.41 -20.39
CA ILE A 271 -4.54 31.79 -19.08
C ILE A 271 -3.12 31.64 -18.55
N PRO A 272 -2.86 31.95 -17.27
CA PRO A 272 -1.56 31.71 -16.65
C PRO A 272 -1.11 30.26 -16.80
N LEU A 273 0.19 30.03 -16.64
CA LEU A 273 0.71 28.68 -16.53
C LEU A 273 0.19 28.02 -15.23
N VAL A 274 0.13 26.69 -15.22
CA VAL A 274 -0.31 25.92 -14.05
C VAL A 274 0.63 26.16 -12.87
N ALA A 275 0.10 26.76 -11.81
CA ALA A 275 0.79 26.99 -10.54
C ALA A 275 0.43 25.89 -9.53
N LEU A 276 1.35 25.61 -8.61
CA LEU A 276 1.15 24.68 -7.50
C LEU A 276 0.74 25.46 -6.24
N SER A 277 -0.46 25.19 -5.73
CA SER A 277 -0.99 25.81 -4.51
C SER A 277 -0.94 24.82 -3.35
N ILE A 278 -0.30 25.20 -2.23
CA ILE A 278 -0.19 24.38 -1.02
C ILE A 278 -0.85 25.08 0.17
N ALA A 279 -2.04 24.62 0.56
CA ALA A 279 -2.72 25.07 1.77
C ALA A 279 -2.27 24.26 2.99
N THR A 280 -1.71 24.92 4.00
CA THR A 280 -1.12 24.27 5.17
C THR A 280 -1.92 24.52 6.44
N ILE A 281 -2.16 23.48 7.22
CA ILE A 281 -2.90 23.52 8.50
C ILE A 281 -2.11 22.76 9.54
N THR A 282 -1.95 23.30 10.75
CA THR A 282 -1.24 22.60 11.83
C THR A 282 -2.11 22.48 13.07
N ASN A 283 -1.90 21.42 13.85
CA ASN A 283 -2.52 21.31 15.18
C ASN A 283 -1.72 22.00 16.30
N GLN A 284 -0.73 22.84 15.95
CA GLN A 284 0.15 23.49 16.92
C GLN A 284 -0.62 24.38 17.91
N ASN A 285 -1.64 25.08 17.40
CA ASN A 285 -2.45 26.03 18.17
C ASN A 285 -3.94 25.68 18.17
N HIS A 286 -4.32 24.49 17.68
CA HIS A 286 -5.71 24.10 17.53
C HIS A 286 -5.90 22.59 17.68
N ILE A 287 -6.96 22.18 18.38
CA ILE A 287 -7.35 20.78 18.49
C ILE A 287 -8.50 20.53 17.52
N TYR A 288 -8.27 19.69 16.52
CA TYR A 288 -9.29 19.30 15.56
C TYR A 288 -10.05 18.07 16.05
N HIS A 289 -11.35 18.04 15.77
CA HIS A 289 -12.24 16.95 16.19
C HIS A 289 -12.69 16.06 15.03
N SER A 290 -12.52 16.50 13.79
CA SER A 290 -12.95 15.78 12.60
C SER A 290 -12.14 16.16 11.37
N ILE A 291 -12.11 15.27 10.38
CA ILE A 291 -11.49 15.53 9.08
C ILE A 291 -12.25 16.62 8.31
N ASP A 292 -13.58 16.69 8.48
CA ASP A 292 -14.42 17.73 7.87
C ASP A 292 -14.03 19.15 8.28
N GLU A 293 -13.61 19.33 9.53
CA GLU A 293 -13.13 20.61 10.05
C GLU A 293 -11.85 21.05 9.34
N ILE A 294 -10.87 20.15 9.23
CA ILE A 294 -9.61 20.39 8.52
C ILE A 294 -9.89 20.68 7.03
N SER A 295 -10.82 19.93 6.43
CA SER A 295 -11.17 20.06 5.01
C SER A 295 -11.83 21.42 4.69
N LYS A 296 -12.67 21.94 5.58
CA LYS A 296 -13.27 23.28 5.46
C LYS A 296 -12.21 24.36 5.53
N ILE A 297 -11.29 24.27 6.49
CA ILE A 297 -10.19 25.21 6.64
C ILE A 297 -9.27 25.14 5.42
N ALA A 298 -8.97 23.94 4.91
CA ALA A 298 -8.15 23.76 3.71
C ALA A 298 -8.78 24.45 2.51
N ALA A 299 -10.09 24.36 2.34
CA ALA A 299 -10.80 25.05 1.28
C ALA A 299 -10.77 26.59 1.41
N GLU A 300 -10.73 27.12 2.64
CA GLU A 300 -10.56 28.57 2.87
C GLU A 300 -9.14 29.03 2.54
N VAL A 301 -8.13 28.30 3.01
CA VAL A 301 -6.71 28.61 2.74
C VAL A 301 -6.40 28.45 1.25
N LYS A 302 -6.95 27.43 0.58
CA LYS A 302 -6.82 27.22 -0.87
C LYS A 302 -7.31 28.44 -1.66
N LYS A 303 -8.37 29.11 -1.22
CA LYS A 303 -8.83 30.36 -1.86
C LYS A 303 -7.82 31.50 -1.72
N LEU A 304 -7.05 31.54 -0.62
CA LEU A 304 -5.98 32.52 -0.44
C LEU A 304 -4.79 32.22 -1.34
N CYS A 305 -4.43 30.95 -1.53
CA CYS A 305 -3.39 30.54 -2.47
C CYS A 305 -3.74 31.00 -3.90
N LYS A 306 -4.99 30.80 -4.33
CA LYS A 306 -5.49 31.21 -5.66
C LYS A 306 -5.52 32.72 -5.93
N LEU A 307 -5.19 33.56 -4.94
CA LEU A 307 -4.99 35.00 -5.16
C LEU A 307 -3.58 35.31 -5.69
N GLN A 308 -2.66 34.33 -5.63
CA GLN A 308 -1.30 34.43 -6.16
C GLN A 308 -1.28 33.82 -7.56
N GLU A 309 -0.59 34.46 -8.49
CA GLU A 309 -0.45 33.96 -9.87
C GLU A 309 0.59 32.84 -9.99
N ASP A 310 1.59 32.85 -9.11
CA ASP A 310 2.69 31.87 -9.08
C ASP A 310 2.45 30.78 -8.02
N SER A 311 3.20 29.68 -8.14
CA SER A 311 3.17 28.60 -7.15
C SER A 311 3.48 29.11 -5.74
N CYS A 312 2.67 28.73 -4.76
CA CYS A 312 2.76 29.26 -3.42
C CYS A 312 2.33 28.25 -2.34
N TYR A 313 2.69 28.55 -1.09
CA TYR A 313 2.09 27.93 0.07
C TYR A 313 1.54 29.01 1.00
N VAL A 314 0.40 28.71 1.63
CA VAL A 314 -0.22 29.58 2.63
C VAL A 314 -0.53 28.71 3.85
N SER A 315 -0.11 29.17 5.03
CA SER A 315 -0.47 28.52 6.29
C SER A 315 -1.70 29.16 6.92
N TYR A 316 -2.55 28.32 7.50
CA TYR A 316 -3.66 28.77 8.30
C TYR A 316 -3.15 29.23 9.66
N ASP A 317 -3.24 30.53 9.93
CA ASP A 317 -3.03 31.09 11.26
C ASP A 317 -4.35 31.64 11.82
N LEU A 318 -4.85 30.98 12.87
CA LEU A 318 -6.03 31.42 13.62
C LEU A 318 -5.86 32.81 14.25
N ASN A 319 -4.62 33.23 14.47
CA ASN A 319 -4.28 34.54 15.04
C ASN A 319 -4.06 35.61 13.97
N ALA A 320 -3.86 35.26 12.70
CA ALA A 320 -3.60 36.19 11.61
C ALA A 320 -4.89 36.80 11.02
N LYS A 321 -5.70 37.44 11.87
CA LYS A 321 -6.42 38.63 11.41
C LYS A 321 -5.43 39.78 11.38
N LYS A 322 -4.75 39.94 10.23
CA LYS A 322 -3.83 41.01 9.78
C LYS A 322 -2.41 40.49 9.57
N ASP A 323 -2.07 40.31 8.29
CA ASP A 323 -0.86 40.86 7.64
C ASP A 323 -0.45 39.92 6.49
N CYS A 324 -1.03 40.14 5.31
CA CYS A 324 -0.55 39.55 4.07
C CYS A 324 0.87 40.07 3.81
N CYS A 325 1.87 39.20 3.90
CA CYS A 325 3.20 39.47 3.38
C CYS A 325 3.15 39.41 1.84
N ALA A 326 3.25 40.57 1.19
CA ALA A 326 3.69 40.66 -0.19
C ALA A 326 5.23 40.56 -0.24
N PRO A 327 5.83 39.94 -1.26
CA PRO A 327 7.28 39.87 -1.40
C PRO A 327 7.85 41.29 -1.57
N GLN A 328 8.87 41.60 -0.76
CA GLN A 328 9.65 42.83 -0.91
C GLN A 328 10.47 42.77 -2.20
N GLN A 329 10.56 43.94 -2.86
CA GLN A 329 11.09 44.23 -4.18
C GLN A 329 12.50 43.71 -4.47
#